data_AF-A0A7W1QZF4-F1
#
_entry.id   AF-A0A7W1QZF4-F1
#
_cell.length_a   1.000
_cell.length_b   1.000
_cell.length_c   1.000
_cell.angle_alpha   90.00
_cell.angle_beta   90.00
_cell.angle_gamma   90.00
#
_symmetry.space_group_name_H-M   'P 1'
#
loop_
_entity.id
_entity.type
_entity.pdbx_description
1 polymer ?
#
loop_
_entity_poly.entity_id
_entity_poly.type
_entity_poly.pdbx_seq_one_letter_code
_entity_poly.pdbx_strand_id
1 'polypeptide(L)' 'GEVDVKIARFGEKIVNAKPEYDQLREIALKSKMPLKKIEKIVLEVLEKQKEN' A
#
# COMPACT_ATOMS: atom_id res chain seq x y z
N GLY A 1 -8.20 -4.79 6.00
CA GLY A 1 -8.89 -4.96 4.71
C GLY A 1 -7.85 -5.23 3.66
N GLU A 2 -8.27 -5.75 2.51
CA GLU A 2 -7.40 -5.96 1.36
C GLU A 2 -7.21 -4.65 0.60
N VAL A 3 -6.01 -4.45 0.06
CA VAL A 3 -5.64 -3.27 -0.74
C VAL A 3 -4.84 -3.76 -1.93
N ASP A 4 -5.29 -3.42 -3.12
CA ASP A 4 -4.58 -3.64 -4.37
C ASP A 4 -3.39 -2.69 -4.46
N VAL A 5 -2.28 -3.21 -4.97
CA VAL A 5 -1.03 -2.46 -5.09
C VAL A 5 -0.52 -2.54 -6.51
N LYS A 6 -0.38 -1.38 -7.15
CA LYS A 6 0.29 -1.23 -8.44
C LYS A 6 1.79 -1.38 -8.24
N ILE A 7 2.35 -2.49 -8.74
CA ILE A 7 3.79 -2.76 -8.74
C ILE A 7 4.38 -2.32 -10.07
N ALA A 8 5.30 -1.35 -10.05
CA ALA A 8 6.11 -0.98 -11.20
C ALA A 8 7.43 -1.75 -11.16
N ARG A 9 7.76 -2.42 -12.26
CA ARG A 9 8.99 -3.18 -12.44
C ARG A 9 9.84 -2.57 -13.55
N PHE A 10 11.15 -2.64 -13.39
CA PHE A 10 12.13 -2.36 -14.42
C PHE A 10 13.01 -3.60 -14.59
N GLY A 11 12.75 -4.37 -15.66
CA GLY A 11 13.26 -5.74 -15.79
C GLY A 11 12.73 -6.61 -14.64
N GLU A 12 13.63 -7.27 -13.93
CA GLU A 12 13.30 -8.13 -12.78
C GLU A 12 13.18 -7.34 -11.45
N LYS A 13 13.59 -6.08 -11.43
CA LYS A 13 13.61 -5.27 -10.20
C LYS A 13 12.29 -4.52 -10.00
N ILE A 14 11.72 -4.62 -8.80
CA ILE A 14 10.62 -3.75 -8.37
C ILE A 14 11.18 -2.36 -8.09
N VAL A 15 10.72 -1.34 -8.83
CA VAL A 15 11.17 0.05 -8.70
C VAL A 15 10.17 0.93 -7.96
N ASN A 16 8.88 0.58 -7.96
CA ASN A 16 7.86 1.32 -7.24
C ASN A 16 6.68 0.41 -6.86
N ALA A 17 6.02 0.72 -5.75
CA ALA A 17 4.80 0.07 -5.32
C ALA A 17 3.84 1.15 -4.81
N LYS A 18 2.68 1.29 -5.45
CA LYS A 18 1.67 2.28 -5.08
C LYS A 18 0.34 1.60 -4.74
N PRO A 19 -0.15 1.70 -3.49
CA PRO A 19 -1.47 1.19 -3.14
C PRO A 19 -2.60 2.00 -3.80
N GLU A 20 -3.73 1.36 -4.07
CA GLU A 20 -4.90 2.03 -4.65
C GLU A 20 -5.52 3.03 -3.67
N TYR A 21 -5.55 4.29 -4.08
CA TYR A 21 -5.96 5.40 -3.23
C TYR A 21 -7.42 5.27 -2.75
N ASP A 22 -8.34 4.87 -3.64
CA ASP A 22 -9.76 4.79 -3.31
C ASP A 22 -10.04 3.73 -2.24
N GLN A 23 -9.31 2.61 -2.28
CA GLN A 23 -9.40 1.56 -1.26
C GLN A 23 -8.82 2.02 0.08
N LEU A 24 -7.67 2.70 0.06
CA LEU A 24 -7.10 3.31 1.27
C LEU A 24 -8.07 4.32 1.89
N ARG A 25 -8.72 5.14 1.07
CA ARG A 25 -9.72 6.12 1.49
C ARG A 25 -10.95 5.46 2.09
N GLU A 26 -11.47 4.41 1.46
CA GLU A 26 -12.61 3.66 1.97
C GLU A 26 -12.30 3.01 3.34
N ILE A 27 -11.11 2.40 3.47
CA ILE A 27 -10.64 1.81 4.72
C ILE A 27 -10.48 2.88 5.79
N ALA A 28 -9.87 4.02 5.47
CA ALA A 28 -9.69 5.14 6.39
C ALA A 28 -11.04 5.65 6.93
N LEU A 29 -12.05 5.81 6.05
CA LEU A 29 -13.40 6.23 6.44
C LEU A 29 -14.09 5.19 7.35
N LYS A 30 -14.05 3.90 6.98
CA LYS A 30 -14.66 2.82 7.76
C LYS A 30 -14.01 2.64 9.13
N SER A 31 -12.68 2.76 9.19
CA SER A 31 -11.89 2.59 10.42
C SER A 31 -11.78 3.85 11.27
N LYS A 32 -12.30 5.01 10.79
CA LYS A 32 -12.12 6.33 11.41
C LYS A 32 -10.64 6.65 11.67
N MET A 33 -9.77 6.23 10.76
CA MET A 33 -8.33 6.47 10.85
C MET A 33 -7.88 7.50 9.80
N PRO A 34 -6.86 8.32 10.09
CA PRO A 34 -6.29 9.20 9.10
C PRO A 34 -5.70 8.41 7.92
N LEU A 35 -5.97 8.86 6.69
CA LEU A 35 -5.47 8.23 5.46
C LEU A 35 -3.95 8.00 5.50
N LYS A 36 -3.20 9.02 5.94
CA LYS A 36 -1.73 8.95 6.07
C LYS A 36 -1.25 7.84 7.01
N LYS A 37 -2.05 7.48 8.03
CA LYS A 37 -1.72 6.38 8.94
C LYS A 37 -1.95 5.03 8.26
N ILE A 38 -3.03 4.89 7.49
CA ILE A 38 -3.30 3.69 6.71
C ILE A 38 -2.22 3.51 5.63
N GLU A 39 -1.89 4.57 4.89
CA GLU A 39 -0.84 4.57 3.88
C GLU A 39 0.50 4.12 4.46
N LYS A 40 0.89 4.63 5.63
CA LYS A 40 2.12 4.21 6.33
C LYS A 40 2.12 2.71 6.63
N ILE A 41 1.03 2.18 7.19
CA ILE A 41 0.91 0.75 7.52
C ILE A 41 1.07 -0.11 6.24
N VAL A 42 0.44 0.30 5.14
CA VAL A 42 0.53 -0.43 3.87
C VAL A 42 1.94 -0.40 3.31
N LEU A 43 2.64 0.75 3.37
CA LEU A 43 4.04 0.85 2.95
C LEU A 43 4.96 -0.04 3.79
N GLU A 44 4.78 -0.09 5.12
CA GLU A 44 5.56 -0.97 6.01
C GLU A 44 5.34 -2.46 5.69
N VAL A 45 4.11 -2.85 5.34
CA VAL A 45 3.80 -4.23 4.90
C VAL A 45 4.48 -4.54 3.56
N LEU A 46 4.46 -3.59 2.63
CA LEU A 46 5.11 -3.74 1.32
C LEU A 46 6.63 -3.85 1.42
N GLU A 47 7.26 -3.16 2.37
CA GLU A 47 8.70 -3.30 2.62
C GLU A 47 9.05 -4.69 3.15
N LYS A 48 8.29 -5.21 4.12
CA LYS A 48 8.50 -6.56 4.66
C LYS A 48 8.35 -7.66 3.61
N GLN A 49 7.46 -7.47 2.63
CA GLN A 49 7.30 -8.43 1.53
C GLN A 49 8.44 -8.40 0.51
N LYS A 50 9.29 -7.36 0.49
CA LYS A 50 10.48 -7.33 -0.37
C LYS A 50 11.67 -8.06 0.24
N GLU A 51 11.67 -8.27 1.55
CA GLU A 51 12.76 -8.92 2.29
C GLU A 51 12.62 -10.45 2.38
N ASN A 52 11.43 -10.99 2.06
CA ASN A 52 11.17 -12.43 1.93
C ASN A 52 11.13 -12.84 0.46
#